data_AF-A0A7V9SE13-F1
#
_entry.id   AF-A0A7V9SE13-F1
#
_cell.length_a   1.000
_cell.length_b   1.000
_cell.length_c   1.000
_cell.angle_alpha   90.00
_cell.angle_beta   90.00
_cell.angle_gamma   90.00
#
_symmetry.space_group_name_H-M   'P 1'
#
loop_
_entity.id
_entity.type
_entity.pdbx_description
1 polymer ?
#
loop_
_entity_poly.entity_id
_entity_poly.type
_entity_poly.pdbx_seq_one_letter_code
_entity_poly.pdbx_strand_id
1 'polypeptide(L)'
;MSTPRDRSDEPRRASPGLARQAVASAGPHRSVRAAVNRAAARVAPTFLAAAVALAGAIDSVSLPTGATPVRIGVVVLVLAIGIGLTVVMDRPGVRPYWQMALLVTLILMPVVTLQASASRVPFVAISRGSAGPLLWLTLATCVTLFGLWLFAAHQSNETPQDGALLFLSAAFLVPAILGAPGSLDETSALSMLGEAFLLAGAVTFIGLLIPVSRRPITGAIALGAQFVLLWVLDRGPTIAPDAGRVAPLSAAVLLTMTVLLTVLTPLGALFSRRFTQTVEEQSGVLRPSRAPARGSRRNDEM
;
A
#
# COMPACT_ATOMS: atom_id res chain seq x y z
N MET A 1 -2.62 41.15 73.61
CA MET A 1 -2.31 41.85 72.35
C MET A 1 -2.45 40.83 71.24
N SER A 2 -3.61 40.80 70.60
CA SER A 2 -4.10 39.75 69.71
C SER A 2 -4.19 40.30 68.30
N THR A 3 -3.37 39.78 67.38
CA THR A 3 -3.40 40.13 65.96
C THR A 3 -4.38 39.21 65.19
N PRO A 4 -5.32 39.77 64.42
CA PRO A 4 -6.22 39.01 63.55
C PRO A 4 -5.70 38.93 62.09
N ARG A 5 -6.30 38.01 61.31
CA ARG A 5 -6.18 37.79 59.85
C ARG A 5 -4.88 37.08 59.40
N ASP A 6 -4.92 36.15 58.44
CA ASP A 6 -5.62 36.26 57.16
C ASP A 6 -6.10 34.89 56.63
N ARG A 7 -7.32 34.86 56.09
CA ARG A 7 -7.99 33.65 55.59
C ARG A 7 -8.67 34.00 54.26
N SER A 8 -7.87 34.14 53.21
CA SER A 8 -8.39 34.33 51.85
C SER A 8 -7.36 33.87 50.84
N ASP A 9 -7.43 32.59 50.49
CA ASP A 9 -6.96 32.06 49.21
C ASP A 9 -7.69 30.72 48.98
N GLU A 10 -9.00 30.81 48.74
CA GLU A 10 -9.72 29.70 48.12
C GLU A 10 -9.38 29.69 46.62
N PRO A 11 -8.72 28.65 46.10
CA PRO A 11 -8.51 28.53 44.67
C PRO A 11 -9.87 28.40 43.99
N ARG A 12 -10.24 29.43 43.22
CA ARG A 12 -11.38 29.46 42.29
C ARG A 12 -11.40 28.15 41.50
N ARG A 13 -12.23 27.19 41.93
CA ARG A 13 -12.47 25.94 41.22
C ARG A 13 -13.06 26.29 39.87
N ALA A 14 -12.23 26.23 38.83
CA ALA A 14 -12.64 26.41 37.45
C ALA A 14 -13.81 25.45 37.18
N SER A 15 -14.98 26.00 36.86
CA SER A 15 -16.21 25.23 36.71
C SER A 15 -16.02 24.15 35.63
N PRO A 16 -16.15 22.85 35.95
CA PRO A 16 -15.93 21.75 35.01
C PRO A 16 -16.90 21.76 33.81
N GLY A 17 -17.97 22.55 33.88
CA GLY A 17 -18.93 22.75 32.80
C GLY A 17 -18.33 23.41 31.55
N LEU A 18 -17.43 24.38 31.68
CA LEU A 18 -16.85 25.10 30.53
C LEU A 18 -15.84 24.23 29.76
N ALA A 19 -15.12 23.34 30.44
CA ALA A 19 -14.23 22.38 29.81
C ALA A 19 -14.99 21.31 28.99
N ARG A 20 -16.13 20.81 29.49
CA ARG A 20 -17.00 19.90 28.73
C ARG A 20 -17.65 20.57 27.51
N GLN A 21 -18.01 21.85 27.62
CA GLN A 21 -18.61 22.61 26.52
C GLN A 21 -17.58 22.95 25.41
N ALA A 22 -16.31 23.19 25.78
CA ALA A 22 -15.21 23.39 24.83
C ALA A 22 -14.85 22.10 24.06
N VAL A 23 -15.00 20.92 24.67
CA VAL A 23 -14.80 19.62 24.02
C VAL A 23 -15.99 19.25 23.12
N ALA A 24 -17.22 19.58 23.52
CA ALA A 24 -18.42 19.35 22.70
C ALA A 24 -18.52 20.29 21.49
N SER A 25 -17.92 21.48 21.55
CA SER A 25 -17.85 22.45 20.45
C SER A 25 -16.64 22.27 19.53
N ALA A 26 -15.73 21.34 19.83
CA ALA A 26 -14.73 20.84 18.89
C ALA A 26 -15.40 19.94 17.85
N GLY A 27 -16.18 20.58 16.96
CA GLY A 27 -17.16 19.93 16.12
C GLY A 27 -16.65 18.91 15.08
N PRO A 28 -17.58 18.24 14.38
CA PRO A 28 -17.31 17.18 13.38
C PRO A 28 -16.37 17.61 12.24
N HIS A 29 -16.17 18.90 11.99
CA HIS A 29 -15.24 19.38 10.97
C HIS A 29 -13.76 19.13 11.32
N ARG A 30 -13.37 19.11 12.60
CA ARG A 30 -11.98 18.80 13.00
C ARG A 30 -11.66 17.32 12.78
N SER A 31 -12.63 16.42 12.97
CA SER A 31 -12.43 14.99 12.76
C SER A 31 -12.31 14.64 11.27
N VAL A 32 -13.08 15.28 10.39
CA VAL A 32 -12.99 15.09 8.93
C VAL A 32 -11.65 15.57 8.39
N ARG A 33 -11.19 16.78 8.73
CA ARG A 33 -9.87 17.28 8.28
C ARG A 33 -8.74 16.38 8.75
N ALA A 34 -8.79 15.89 9.99
CA ALA A 34 -7.80 14.95 10.51
C ALA A 34 -7.84 13.59 9.79
N ALA A 35 -9.00 13.11 9.34
CA ALA A 35 -9.11 11.90 8.53
C ALA A 35 -8.51 12.11 7.13
N VAL A 36 -8.83 13.22 6.47
CA VAL A 36 -8.28 13.59 5.16
C VAL A 36 -6.76 13.74 5.22
N ASN A 37 -6.22 14.46 6.20
CA ASN A 37 -4.77 14.63 6.34
C ASN A 37 -4.04 13.30 6.58
N ARG A 38 -4.64 12.39 7.35
CA ARG A 38 -4.09 11.04 7.57
C ARG A 38 -4.14 10.19 6.29
N ALA A 39 -5.25 10.25 5.55
CA ALA A 39 -5.38 9.57 4.27
C ALA A 39 -4.33 10.10 3.28
N ALA A 40 -4.24 11.42 3.12
CA ALA A 40 -3.27 12.10 2.26
C ALA A 40 -1.83 11.71 2.60
N ALA A 41 -1.47 11.67 3.88
CA ALA A 41 -0.13 11.27 4.30
C ALA A 41 0.20 9.80 3.92
N ARG A 42 -0.78 8.90 4.00
CA ARG A 42 -0.60 7.47 3.65
C ARG A 42 -0.48 7.25 2.14
N VAL A 43 -1.17 8.04 1.31
CA VAL A 43 -1.11 7.93 -0.16
C VAL A 43 -0.04 8.79 -0.81
N ALA A 44 0.60 9.67 -0.05
CA ALA A 44 1.73 10.48 -0.52
C ALA A 44 2.81 9.67 -1.29
N PRO A 45 3.30 8.50 -0.81
CA PRO A 45 4.28 7.71 -1.55
C PRO A 45 3.83 7.30 -2.95
N THR A 46 2.58 6.84 -3.11
CA THR A 46 2.10 6.38 -4.41
C THR A 46 1.89 7.56 -5.36
N PHE A 47 1.31 8.67 -4.90
CA PHE A 47 1.18 9.87 -5.73
C PHE A 47 2.52 10.49 -6.12
N LEU A 48 3.48 10.54 -5.19
CA LEU A 48 4.80 11.09 -5.47
C LEU A 48 5.57 10.22 -6.47
N ALA A 49 5.59 8.91 -6.27
CA ALA A 49 6.22 8.00 -7.22
C ALA A 49 5.49 8.00 -8.58
N ALA A 50 4.15 8.14 -8.61
CA ALA A 50 3.42 8.34 -9.85
C ALA A 50 3.84 9.62 -10.58
N ALA A 51 3.91 10.75 -9.87
CA ALA A 51 4.31 12.03 -10.43
C ALA A 51 5.74 11.98 -10.99
N VAL A 52 6.68 11.41 -10.24
CA VAL A 52 8.08 11.27 -10.67
C VAL A 52 8.20 10.30 -11.85
N ALA A 53 7.47 9.18 -11.83
CA ALA A 53 7.50 8.21 -12.92
C ALA A 53 6.92 8.79 -14.21
N LEU A 54 5.77 9.48 -14.14
CA LEU A 54 5.16 10.14 -15.30
C LEU A 54 6.00 11.29 -15.82
N ALA A 55 6.60 12.10 -14.94
CA ALA A 55 7.56 13.14 -15.33
C ALA A 55 8.77 12.54 -16.07
N GLY A 56 9.31 11.43 -15.58
CA GLY A 56 10.37 10.69 -16.26
C GLY A 56 9.93 10.08 -17.59
N ALA A 57 8.67 9.65 -17.72
CA ALA A 57 8.14 9.07 -18.95
C ALA A 57 7.94 10.10 -20.06
N ILE A 58 7.52 11.33 -19.73
CA ILE A 58 7.37 12.43 -20.69
C ILE A 58 8.67 13.22 -20.94
N ASP A 59 9.78 12.76 -20.37
CA ASP A 59 11.10 13.40 -20.43
C ASP A 59 11.10 14.88 -19.98
N SER A 60 10.27 15.22 -18.99
CA SER A 60 10.20 16.60 -18.48
C SER A 60 11.45 17.02 -17.70
N VAL A 61 12.23 16.04 -17.25
CA VAL A 61 13.55 16.23 -16.66
C VAL A 61 14.54 15.63 -17.64
N SER A 62 15.43 16.46 -18.20
CA SER A 62 16.50 16.03 -19.10
C SER A 62 17.49 15.12 -18.37
N LEU A 63 17.10 13.86 -18.22
CA LEU A 63 17.91 12.79 -17.64
C LEU A 63 18.49 11.98 -18.80
N PRO A 64 19.74 11.50 -18.67
CA PRO A 64 20.37 10.73 -19.72
C PRO A 64 19.55 9.48 -20.05
N THR A 65 19.07 9.42 -21.30
CA THR A 65 18.49 8.22 -21.90
C THR A 65 19.62 7.31 -22.34
N GLY A 66 19.74 6.13 -21.77
CA GLY A 66 20.80 5.18 -22.11
C GLY A 66 20.47 3.77 -21.65
N ALA A 67 21.46 2.87 -21.72
CA ALA A 67 21.30 1.48 -21.29
C ALA A 67 21.02 1.32 -19.78
N THR A 68 21.31 2.36 -18.99
CA THR A 68 21.09 2.38 -17.55
C THR A 68 19.73 2.97 -17.20
N PRO A 69 18.91 2.30 -16.37
CA PRO A 69 17.57 2.76 -16.01
C PRO A 69 17.60 3.88 -14.95
N VAL A 70 18.16 5.03 -15.32
CA VAL A 70 18.42 6.17 -14.40
C VAL A 70 17.11 6.75 -13.89
N ARG A 71 16.07 6.83 -14.73
CA ARG A 71 14.80 7.47 -14.37
C ARG A 71 14.03 6.62 -13.36
N ILE A 72 14.06 5.29 -13.50
CA ILE A 72 13.56 4.37 -12.46
C ILE A 72 14.37 4.55 -11.16
N GLY A 73 15.69 4.70 -11.28
CA GLY A 73 16.57 4.98 -10.14
C GLY A 73 16.16 6.23 -9.34
N VAL A 74 15.70 7.29 -10.02
CA VAL A 74 15.18 8.50 -9.35
C VAL A 74 13.91 8.21 -8.56
N VAL A 75 12.97 7.43 -9.10
CA VAL A 75 11.75 7.03 -8.37
C VAL A 75 12.11 6.25 -7.10
N VAL A 76 13.04 5.29 -7.21
CA VAL A 76 13.55 4.50 -6.08
C VAL A 76 14.19 5.40 -5.01
N LEU A 77 15.04 6.35 -5.44
CA LEU A 77 15.71 7.28 -4.53
C LEU A 77 14.70 8.14 -3.76
N VAL A 78 13.70 8.70 -4.45
CA VAL A 78 12.63 9.51 -3.83
C VAL A 78 11.87 8.69 -2.78
N LEU A 79 11.54 7.43 -3.08
CA LEU A 79 10.87 6.53 -2.14
C LEU A 79 11.75 6.19 -0.94
N ALA A 80 13.05 5.92 -1.16
CA ALA A 80 14.00 5.65 -0.08
C ALA A 80 14.19 6.85 0.86
N ILE A 81 14.29 8.07 0.31
CA ILE A 81 14.34 9.31 1.10
C ILE A 81 13.07 9.46 1.94
N GLY A 82 11.90 9.19 1.35
CA GLY A 82 10.64 9.25 2.08
C GLY A 82 10.57 8.26 3.25
N ILE A 83 11.08 7.04 3.07
CA ILE A 83 11.21 6.07 4.19
C ILE A 83 12.09 6.65 5.29
N GLY A 84 13.27 7.18 4.95
CA GLY A 84 14.18 7.83 5.91
C GLY A 84 13.49 8.95 6.68
N LEU A 85 12.72 9.79 5.99
CA LEU A 85 11.93 10.85 6.61
C LEU A 85 10.86 10.30 7.58
N THR A 86 10.18 9.21 7.23
CA THR A 86 9.20 8.59 8.16
C THR A 86 9.84 7.98 9.41
N VAL A 87 11.13 7.63 9.35
CA VAL A 87 11.90 7.17 10.50
C VAL A 87 12.28 8.35 11.39
N VAL A 88 12.84 9.41 10.80
CA VAL A 88 13.26 10.62 11.53
C VAL A 88 12.07 11.33 12.20
N MET A 89 10.92 11.37 11.54
CA MET A 89 9.71 12.04 12.04
C MET A 89 8.82 11.16 12.95
N ASP A 90 9.25 9.93 13.25
CA ASP A 90 8.51 8.93 14.03
C ASP A 90 7.03 8.79 13.59
N ARG A 91 6.82 8.53 12.29
CA ARG A 91 5.48 8.32 11.71
C ARG A 91 5.24 6.86 11.33
N PRO A 92 5.06 5.96 12.30
CA PRO A 92 4.95 4.52 12.04
C PRO A 92 3.75 4.16 11.16
N GLY A 93 2.63 4.87 11.28
CA GLY A 93 1.41 4.57 10.50
C GLY A 93 1.48 4.90 9.00
N VAL A 94 2.50 5.63 8.54
CA VAL A 94 2.68 6.01 7.12
C VAL A 94 3.79 5.17 6.47
N ARG A 95 4.75 4.69 7.28
CA ARG A 95 5.93 3.93 6.83
C ARG A 95 5.59 2.69 5.97
N PRO A 96 4.57 1.87 6.28
CA PRO A 96 4.23 0.70 5.45
C PRO A 96 3.89 1.06 4.00
N TYR A 97 3.25 2.20 3.76
CA TYR A 97 2.88 2.65 2.41
C TYR A 97 4.11 3.05 1.59
N TRP A 98 5.09 3.70 2.22
CA TRP A 98 6.39 3.99 1.58
C TRP A 98 7.18 2.73 1.28
N GLN A 99 7.23 1.81 2.23
CA GLN A 99 7.90 0.52 2.06
C GLN A 99 7.25 -0.30 0.94
N MET A 100 5.92 -0.35 0.89
CA MET A 100 5.20 -1.07 -0.16
C MET A 100 5.44 -0.46 -1.54
N ALA A 101 5.34 0.87 -1.68
CA ALA A 101 5.65 1.54 -2.95
C ALA A 101 7.10 1.28 -3.40
N LEU A 102 8.06 1.31 -2.46
CA LEU A 102 9.46 1.00 -2.75
C LEU A 102 9.64 -0.45 -3.20
N LEU A 103 9.09 -1.42 -2.45
CA LEU A 103 9.22 -2.84 -2.78
C LEU A 103 8.55 -3.18 -4.12
N VAL A 104 7.41 -2.55 -4.43
CA VAL A 104 6.76 -2.71 -5.73
C VAL A 104 7.63 -2.17 -6.85
N THR A 105 8.24 -1.00 -6.68
CA THR A 105 9.13 -0.40 -7.70
C THR A 105 10.45 -1.17 -7.86
N LEU A 106 11.05 -1.58 -6.74
CA LEU A 106 12.38 -2.20 -6.73
C LEU A 106 12.37 -3.69 -7.08
N ILE A 107 11.29 -4.40 -6.71
CA ILE A 107 11.23 -5.87 -6.81
C ILE A 107 10.16 -6.30 -7.81
N LEU A 108 8.90 -5.88 -7.63
CA LEU A 108 7.81 -6.38 -8.46
C LEU A 108 7.92 -5.89 -9.90
N MET A 109 8.13 -4.59 -10.10
CA MET A 109 8.23 -3.97 -11.42
C MET A 109 9.28 -4.67 -12.31
N PRO A 110 10.56 -4.85 -11.92
CA PRO A 110 11.54 -5.51 -12.79
C PRO A 110 11.16 -6.97 -13.08
N VAL A 111 10.61 -7.70 -12.09
CA VAL A 111 10.22 -9.10 -12.28
C VAL A 111 9.05 -9.23 -13.26
N VAL A 112 8.01 -8.40 -13.13
CA VAL A 112 6.84 -8.41 -14.03
C VAL A 112 7.22 -7.91 -15.42
N THR A 113 8.06 -6.87 -15.54
CA THR A 113 8.51 -6.37 -16.85
C THR A 113 9.35 -7.40 -17.60
N LEU A 114 10.24 -8.14 -16.93
CA LEU A 114 10.97 -9.26 -17.52
C LEU A 114 10.03 -10.38 -17.95
N GLN A 115 9.06 -10.74 -17.12
CA GLN A 115 8.06 -11.77 -17.44
C GLN A 115 7.21 -11.36 -18.66
N ALA A 116 6.71 -10.12 -18.67
CA ALA A 116 5.91 -9.59 -19.76
C ALA A 116 6.73 -9.48 -21.05
N SER A 117 7.99 -9.06 -20.98
CA SER A 117 8.90 -9.04 -22.13
C SER A 117 9.13 -10.44 -22.68
N ALA A 118 9.39 -11.43 -21.81
CA ALA A 118 9.55 -12.83 -22.22
C ALA A 118 8.29 -13.41 -22.86
N SER A 119 7.10 -12.98 -22.41
CA SER A 119 5.82 -13.44 -22.99
C SER A 119 5.55 -12.91 -24.40
N ARG A 120 6.24 -11.84 -24.81
CA ARG A 120 6.11 -11.20 -26.13
C ARG A 120 7.10 -11.73 -27.16
N VAL A 121 8.08 -12.54 -26.76
CA VAL A 121 9.06 -13.12 -27.68
C VAL A 121 8.38 -14.27 -28.45
N PRO A 122 8.36 -14.25 -29.80
CA PRO A 122 7.86 -15.38 -30.58
C PRO A 122 8.71 -16.63 -30.29
N PHE A 123 8.14 -17.82 -30.39
CA PHE A 123 8.78 -19.14 -30.17
C PHE A 123 8.84 -19.69 -28.73
N VAL A 124 8.07 -19.16 -27.76
CA VAL A 124 7.87 -19.83 -26.47
C VAL A 124 6.93 -21.03 -26.65
N ALA A 125 7.48 -22.20 -26.98
CA ALA A 125 6.72 -23.43 -27.18
C ALA A 125 7.32 -24.56 -26.34
N ILE A 126 6.49 -25.25 -25.54
CA ILE A 126 6.91 -26.42 -24.74
C ILE A 126 7.54 -27.49 -25.65
N SER A 127 7.02 -27.65 -26.87
CA SER A 127 7.53 -28.60 -27.86
C SER A 127 8.96 -28.32 -28.34
N ARG A 128 9.50 -27.12 -28.09
CA ARG A 128 10.88 -26.73 -28.45
C ARG A 128 11.78 -26.49 -27.22
N GLY A 129 11.29 -26.78 -26.01
CA GLY A 129 12.05 -26.59 -24.76
C GLY A 129 12.28 -25.13 -24.34
N SER A 130 11.83 -24.15 -25.14
CA SER A 130 12.04 -22.71 -24.92
C SER A 130 11.06 -22.08 -23.93
N ALA A 131 10.09 -22.84 -23.42
CA ALA A 131 9.09 -22.36 -22.44
C ALA A 131 9.64 -22.14 -21.02
N GLY A 132 10.80 -22.75 -20.72
CA GLY A 132 11.39 -22.73 -19.38
C GLY A 132 11.57 -21.34 -18.77
N PRO A 133 12.22 -20.38 -19.47
CA PRO A 133 12.45 -19.03 -18.93
C PRO A 133 11.14 -18.30 -18.58
N LEU A 134 10.11 -18.41 -19.42
CA LEU A 134 8.81 -17.78 -19.14
C LEU A 134 8.14 -18.40 -17.91
N LEU A 135 8.19 -19.72 -17.76
CA LEU A 135 7.64 -20.41 -16.60
C LEU A 135 8.37 -20.02 -15.31
N TRP A 136 9.71 -19.93 -15.35
CA TRP A 136 10.51 -19.48 -14.21
C TRP A 136 10.21 -18.03 -13.83
N LEU A 137 10.08 -17.13 -14.81
CA LEU A 137 9.70 -15.73 -14.56
C LEU A 137 8.27 -15.61 -14.03
N THR A 138 7.34 -16.45 -14.52
CA THR A 138 5.97 -16.52 -14.00
C THR A 138 5.98 -16.98 -12.54
N LEU A 139 6.74 -18.03 -12.22
CA LEU A 139 6.90 -18.50 -10.85
C LEU A 139 7.55 -17.44 -9.95
N ALA A 140 8.62 -16.80 -10.41
CA ALA A 140 9.28 -15.71 -9.70
C ALA A 140 8.29 -14.57 -9.40
N THR A 141 7.49 -14.18 -10.40
CA THR A 141 6.44 -13.16 -10.22
C THR A 141 5.40 -13.60 -9.18
N CYS A 142 4.93 -14.84 -9.23
CA CYS A 142 4.00 -15.38 -8.23
C CYS A 142 4.59 -15.34 -6.82
N VAL A 143 5.86 -15.73 -6.66
CA VAL A 143 6.58 -15.70 -5.37
C VAL A 143 6.73 -14.26 -4.88
N THR A 144 7.12 -13.32 -5.74
CA THR A 144 7.22 -11.90 -5.39
C THR A 144 5.87 -11.33 -4.97
N LEU A 145 4.80 -11.59 -5.72
CA LEU A 145 3.44 -11.15 -5.37
C LEU A 145 2.99 -11.74 -4.03
N PHE A 146 3.25 -13.03 -3.80
CA PHE A 146 2.93 -13.68 -2.54
C PHE A 146 3.73 -13.10 -1.37
N GLY A 147 5.02 -12.81 -1.55
CA GLY A 147 5.85 -12.14 -0.55
C GLY A 147 5.36 -10.73 -0.22
N LEU A 148 4.97 -9.94 -1.23
CA LEU A 148 4.38 -8.62 -1.04
C LEU A 148 3.01 -8.68 -0.37
N TRP A 149 2.22 -9.72 -0.67
CA TRP A 149 0.94 -9.97 0.00
C TRP A 149 1.15 -10.31 1.48
N LEU A 150 2.10 -11.19 1.81
CA LEU A 150 2.47 -11.48 3.20
C LEU A 150 2.96 -10.23 3.93
N PHE A 151 3.79 -9.42 3.27
CA PHE A 151 4.26 -8.15 3.79
C PHE A 151 3.09 -7.19 4.08
N ALA A 152 2.19 -7.00 3.12
CA ALA A 152 1.01 -6.13 3.29
C ALA A 152 0.08 -6.64 4.40
N ALA A 153 -0.14 -7.96 4.47
CA ALA A 153 -0.92 -8.61 5.52
C ALA A 153 -0.31 -8.37 6.91
N HIS A 154 1.01 -8.60 7.05
CA HIS A 154 1.73 -8.42 8.31
C HIS A 154 1.73 -6.96 8.79
N GLN A 155 2.01 -6.02 7.88
CA GLN A 155 1.98 -4.58 8.21
C GLN A 155 0.57 -4.09 8.59
N SER A 156 -0.47 -4.81 8.19
CA SER A 156 -1.87 -4.47 8.46
C SER A 156 -2.46 -5.23 9.64
N ASN A 157 -1.65 -5.85 10.49
CA ASN A 157 -2.12 -6.64 11.63
C ASN A 157 -2.99 -5.84 12.62
N GLU A 158 -2.67 -4.56 12.82
CA GLU A 158 -3.46 -3.68 13.70
C GLU A 158 -4.79 -3.26 13.04
N THR A 159 -4.79 -3.06 11.73
CA THR A 159 -5.94 -2.63 10.94
C THR A 159 -6.13 -3.52 9.70
N PRO A 160 -6.65 -4.77 9.87
CA PRO A 160 -6.78 -5.72 8.77
C PRO A 160 -7.62 -5.22 7.59
N GLN A 161 -8.51 -4.26 7.85
CA GLN A 161 -9.37 -3.68 6.83
C GLN A 161 -8.62 -2.80 5.82
N ASP A 162 -7.46 -2.28 6.21
CA ASP A 162 -6.61 -1.42 5.35
C ASP A 162 -5.65 -2.28 4.50
N GLY A 163 -5.51 -3.59 4.78
CA GLY A 163 -4.53 -4.44 4.10
C GLY A 163 -4.73 -4.55 2.60
N ALA A 164 -5.98 -4.71 2.15
CA ALA A 164 -6.28 -4.73 0.73
C ALA A 164 -5.89 -3.41 0.03
N LEU A 165 -6.05 -2.27 0.71
CA LEU A 165 -5.67 -0.95 0.18
C LEU A 165 -4.14 -0.82 0.08
N LEU A 166 -3.40 -1.32 1.06
CA LEU A 166 -1.94 -1.33 1.03
C LEU A 166 -1.41 -2.17 -0.15
N PHE A 167 -2.06 -3.30 -0.47
CA PHE A 167 -1.64 -4.18 -1.57
C PHE A 167 -1.98 -3.63 -2.97
N LEU A 168 -2.82 -2.59 -3.09
CA LEU A 168 -3.31 -2.10 -4.39
C LEU A 168 -2.21 -1.66 -5.35
N SER A 169 -1.11 -1.09 -4.87
CA SER A 169 -0.02 -0.66 -5.74
C SER A 169 0.64 -1.85 -6.46
N ALA A 170 0.75 -3.01 -5.79
CA ALA A 170 1.19 -4.24 -6.44
C ALA A 170 0.11 -4.80 -7.36
N ALA A 171 -1.14 -4.83 -6.88
CA ALA A 171 -2.26 -5.43 -7.60
C ALA A 171 -2.55 -4.72 -8.93
N PHE A 172 -2.39 -3.39 -8.99
CA PHE A 172 -2.63 -2.63 -10.21
C PHE A 172 -1.46 -2.65 -11.18
N LEU A 173 -0.24 -2.86 -10.68
CA LEU A 173 0.96 -2.87 -11.52
C LEU A 173 1.01 -4.08 -12.45
N VAL A 174 0.61 -5.27 -11.97
CA VAL A 174 0.62 -6.50 -12.75
C VAL A 174 -0.22 -6.40 -14.03
N PRO A 175 -1.53 -6.09 -13.97
CA PRO A 175 -2.34 -5.97 -15.18
C PRO A 175 -1.92 -4.77 -16.04
N ALA A 176 -1.43 -3.67 -15.46
CA ALA A 176 -0.91 -2.54 -16.22
C ALA A 176 0.29 -2.93 -17.10
N ILE A 177 1.29 -3.62 -16.54
CA ILE A 177 2.47 -4.06 -17.31
C ILE A 177 2.10 -5.12 -18.35
N LEU A 178 1.24 -6.09 -17.99
CA LEU A 178 0.81 -7.13 -18.92
C LEU A 178 0.01 -6.56 -20.11
N GLY A 179 -0.80 -5.52 -19.86
CA GLY A 179 -1.59 -4.81 -20.88
C GLY A 179 -0.85 -3.70 -21.62
N ALA A 180 0.44 -3.44 -21.30
CA ALA A 180 1.20 -2.36 -21.91
C ALA A 180 1.45 -2.64 -23.40
N PRO A 181 1.16 -1.71 -24.33
CA PRO A 181 1.41 -1.94 -25.75
C PRO A 181 2.91 -1.94 -26.09
N GLY A 182 3.28 -2.64 -27.17
CA GLY A 182 4.60 -2.53 -27.80
C GLY A 182 5.77 -3.18 -27.06
N SER A 183 6.96 -2.60 -27.18
CA SER A 183 8.15 -3.01 -26.41
C SER A 183 8.13 -2.40 -25.01
N LEU A 184 8.49 -3.19 -24.00
CA LEU A 184 8.67 -2.72 -22.62
C LEU A 184 10.06 -2.08 -22.47
N ASP A 185 10.19 -0.85 -22.93
CA ASP A 185 11.34 0.01 -22.62
C ASP A 185 11.15 0.72 -21.26
N GLU A 186 12.18 1.44 -20.81
CA GLU A 186 12.12 2.16 -19.52
C GLU A 186 10.95 3.16 -19.50
N THR A 187 10.71 3.86 -20.61
CA THR A 187 9.63 4.85 -20.74
C THR A 187 8.26 4.22 -20.58
N SER A 188 8.00 3.11 -21.27
CA SER A 188 6.75 2.34 -21.13
C SER A 188 6.60 1.83 -19.70
N ALA A 189 7.66 1.27 -19.12
CA ALA A 189 7.63 0.77 -17.74
C ALA A 189 7.32 1.89 -16.71
N LEU A 190 7.91 3.07 -16.86
CA LEU A 190 7.60 4.25 -16.03
C LEU A 190 6.16 4.74 -16.22
N SER A 191 5.65 4.73 -17.45
CA SER A 191 4.27 5.11 -17.72
C SER A 191 3.28 4.16 -17.02
N MET A 192 3.54 2.85 -17.08
CA MET A 192 2.70 1.83 -16.42
C MET A 192 2.82 1.88 -14.89
N LEU A 193 4.03 2.11 -14.37
CA LEU A 193 4.24 2.35 -12.93
C LEU A 193 3.46 3.59 -12.47
N GLY A 194 3.57 4.68 -13.23
CA GLY A 194 2.89 5.93 -12.97
C GLY A 194 1.37 5.78 -12.95
N GLU A 195 0.80 5.15 -13.97
CA GLU A 195 -0.64 4.87 -14.07
C GLU A 195 -1.11 3.99 -12.91
N ALA A 196 -0.42 2.88 -12.65
CA ALA A 196 -0.77 1.96 -11.57
C ALA A 196 -0.72 2.65 -10.19
N PHE A 197 0.31 3.45 -9.93
CA PHE A 197 0.46 4.15 -8.65
C PHE A 197 -0.53 5.30 -8.48
N LEU A 198 -0.85 6.02 -9.55
CA LEU A 198 -1.87 7.07 -9.55
C LEU A 198 -3.24 6.47 -9.21
N LEU A 199 -3.62 5.39 -9.90
CA LEU A 199 -4.87 4.67 -9.63
C LEU A 199 -4.89 4.10 -8.22
N ALA A 200 -3.81 3.44 -7.79
CA ALA A 200 -3.72 2.87 -6.45
C ALA A 200 -3.79 3.94 -5.36
N GLY A 201 -3.14 5.09 -5.56
CA GLY A 201 -3.20 6.24 -4.67
C GLY A 201 -4.60 6.83 -4.57
N ALA A 202 -5.28 7.05 -5.71
CA ALA A 202 -6.64 7.57 -5.75
C ALA A 202 -7.63 6.63 -5.05
N VAL A 203 -7.59 5.34 -5.36
CA VAL A 203 -8.46 4.33 -4.74
C VAL A 203 -8.16 4.19 -3.26
N THR A 204 -6.90 4.16 -2.85
CA THR A 204 -6.51 4.09 -1.44
C THR A 204 -6.99 5.33 -0.69
N PHE A 205 -6.87 6.52 -1.28
CA PHE A 205 -7.33 7.76 -0.66
C PHE A 205 -8.84 7.71 -0.42
N ILE A 206 -9.62 7.36 -1.43
CA ILE A 206 -11.07 7.20 -1.32
C ILE A 206 -11.42 6.11 -0.30
N GLY A 207 -10.76 4.95 -0.38
CA GLY A 207 -10.93 3.81 0.52
C GLY A 207 -10.68 4.17 1.98
N LEU A 208 -9.68 4.99 2.27
CA LEU A 208 -9.39 5.45 3.63
C LEU A 208 -10.45 6.44 4.17
N LEU A 209 -11.20 7.12 3.31
CA LEU A 209 -12.33 7.97 3.70
C LEU A 209 -13.64 7.18 3.90
N ILE A 210 -13.74 5.99 3.31
CA ILE A 210 -14.90 5.09 3.46
C ILE A 210 -14.92 4.48 4.88
N PRO A 211 -16.11 4.20 5.44
CA PRO A 211 -16.26 3.49 6.72
C PRO A 211 -15.50 2.16 6.75
N VAL A 212 -14.89 1.86 7.90
CA VAL A 212 -14.00 0.70 8.11
C VAL A 212 -14.63 -0.63 7.67
N SER A 213 -15.94 -0.80 7.82
CA SER A 213 -16.66 -2.03 7.42
C SER A 213 -16.69 -2.29 5.92
N ARG A 214 -16.52 -1.26 5.08
CA ARG A 214 -16.57 -1.36 3.60
C ARG A 214 -15.20 -1.31 2.94
N ARG A 215 -14.15 -0.97 3.68
CA ARG A 215 -12.76 -0.88 3.15
C ARG A 215 -12.24 -2.16 2.50
N PRO A 216 -12.47 -3.36 3.05
CA PRO A 216 -11.97 -4.61 2.44
C PRO A 216 -12.51 -4.82 1.02
N ILE A 217 -13.77 -4.45 0.79
CA ILE A 217 -14.45 -4.61 -0.50
C ILE A 217 -13.94 -3.60 -1.53
N THR A 218 -13.45 -2.43 -1.07
CA THR A 218 -12.97 -1.35 -1.94
C THR A 218 -11.81 -1.82 -2.82
N GLY A 219 -10.88 -2.61 -2.27
CA GLY A 219 -9.75 -3.15 -3.04
C GLY A 219 -10.19 -4.09 -4.16
N ALA A 220 -11.12 -5.00 -3.87
CA ALA A 220 -11.65 -5.95 -4.85
C ALA A 220 -12.46 -5.25 -5.97
N ILE A 221 -13.31 -4.29 -5.62
CA ILE A 221 -14.08 -3.49 -6.59
C ILE A 221 -13.13 -2.74 -7.51
N ALA A 222 -12.11 -2.09 -6.94
CA ALA A 222 -11.20 -1.27 -7.72
C ALA A 222 -10.34 -2.10 -8.69
N LEU A 223 -9.92 -3.30 -8.27
CA LEU A 223 -9.25 -4.24 -9.16
C LEU A 223 -10.18 -4.71 -10.28
N GLY A 224 -11.43 -5.06 -9.97
CA GLY A 224 -12.43 -5.39 -10.98
C GLY A 224 -12.67 -4.25 -11.98
N ALA A 225 -12.73 -3.01 -11.49
CA ALA A 225 -12.86 -1.83 -12.33
C ALA A 225 -11.65 -1.63 -13.25
N GLN A 226 -10.43 -1.91 -12.78
CA GLN A 226 -9.23 -1.86 -13.61
C GLN A 226 -9.27 -2.90 -14.74
N PHE A 227 -9.72 -4.14 -14.47
CA PHE A 227 -9.90 -5.14 -15.52
C PHE A 227 -10.90 -4.70 -16.58
N VAL A 228 -12.03 -4.13 -16.16
CA VAL A 228 -13.04 -3.57 -17.08
C VAL A 228 -12.43 -2.42 -17.90
N LEU A 229 -11.67 -1.52 -17.28
CA LEU A 229 -11.03 -0.41 -17.97
C LEU A 229 -10.03 -0.90 -19.02
N LEU A 230 -9.17 -1.86 -18.66
CA LEU A 230 -8.21 -2.46 -19.59
C LEU A 230 -8.91 -3.17 -20.74
N TRP A 231 -10.01 -3.87 -20.48
CA TRP A 231 -10.84 -4.47 -21.52
C TRP A 231 -11.41 -3.42 -22.49
N VAL A 232 -11.99 -2.33 -21.96
CA VAL A 232 -12.59 -1.26 -22.77
C VAL A 232 -11.53 -0.53 -23.62
N LEU A 233 -10.30 -0.43 -23.13
CA LEU A 233 -9.17 0.16 -23.85
C LEU A 233 -8.48 -0.80 -24.82
N ASP A 234 -9.01 -2.02 -24.98
CA ASP A 234 -8.37 -3.12 -25.74
C ASP A 234 -6.93 -3.42 -25.28
N ARG A 235 -6.64 -3.16 -24.00
CA ARG A 235 -5.37 -3.40 -23.33
C ARG A 235 -5.37 -4.74 -22.59
N GLY A 236 -5.67 -5.80 -23.34
CA GLY A 236 -5.51 -7.17 -22.86
C GLY A 236 -4.03 -7.59 -22.74
N PRO A 237 -3.73 -8.75 -22.13
CA PRO A 237 -2.37 -9.29 -22.12
C PRO A 237 -1.84 -9.39 -23.55
N THR A 238 -0.79 -8.64 -23.86
CA THR A 238 -0.18 -8.65 -25.20
C THR A 238 0.64 -9.93 -25.37
N ILE A 239 0.14 -10.85 -26.19
CA ILE A 239 0.76 -12.16 -26.45
C ILE A 239 1.17 -12.22 -27.91
N ALA A 240 2.37 -12.74 -28.19
CA ALA A 240 2.81 -12.90 -29.58
C ALA A 240 1.88 -13.89 -30.32
N PRO A 241 1.55 -13.65 -31.61
CA PRO A 241 0.63 -14.52 -32.38
C PRO A 241 1.07 -16.00 -32.43
N ASP A 242 2.38 -16.24 -32.41
CA ASP A 242 3.00 -17.57 -32.43
C ASP A 242 3.41 -18.09 -31.06
N ALA A 243 3.14 -17.35 -29.98
CA ALA A 243 3.33 -17.87 -28.64
C ALA A 243 2.28 -18.96 -28.42
N GLY A 244 2.72 -20.20 -28.20
CA GLY A 244 1.81 -21.30 -27.90
C GLY A 244 0.98 -21.02 -26.63
N ARG A 245 0.16 -21.99 -26.22
CA ARG A 245 -0.76 -21.85 -25.06
C ARG A 245 -0.11 -21.46 -23.71
N VAL A 246 1.21 -21.47 -23.60
CA VAL A 246 1.97 -21.15 -22.38
C VAL A 246 1.85 -19.68 -22.00
N ALA A 247 2.02 -18.76 -22.95
CA ALA A 247 1.96 -17.32 -22.67
C ALA A 247 0.57 -16.85 -22.15
N PRO A 248 -0.57 -17.22 -22.78
CA PRO A 248 -1.87 -16.88 -22.22
C PRO A 248 -2.13 -17.55 -20.88
N LEU A 249 -1.65 -18.79 -20.68
CA LEU A 249 -1.79 -19.49 -19.40
C LEU A 249 -1.00 -18.78 -18.29
N SER A 250 0.25 -18.40 -18.55
CA SER A 250 1.07 -17.62 -17.61
C SER A 250 0.41 -16.30 -17.24
N ALA A 251 -0.09 -15.54 -18.22
CA ALA A 251 -0.82 -14.30 -17.96
C ALA A 251 -2.08 -14.55 -17.12
N ALA A 252 -2.88 -15.56 -17.46
CA ALA A 252 -4.07 -15.93 -16.70
C ALA A 252 -3.74 -16.32 -15.25
N VAL A 253 -2.65 -17.06 -15.02
CA VAL A 253 -2.17 -17.41 -13.69
C VAL A 253 -1.80 -16.16 -12.89
N LEU A 254 -1.04 -15.23 -13.48
CA LEU A 254 -0.64 -13.99 -12.79
C LEU A 254 -1.84 -13.10 -12.44
N LEU A 255 -2.79 -12.95 -13.36
CA LEU A 255 -4.00 -12.17 -13.14
C LEU A 255 -4.89 -12.83 -12.07
N THR A 256 -5.08 -14.15 -12.15
CA THR A 256 -5.85 -14.91 -11.15
C THR A 256 -5.21 -14.80 -9.77
N MET A 257 -3.89 -14.97 -9.69
CA MET A 257 -3.13 -14.81 -8.44
C MET A 257 -3.28 -13.41 -7.87
N THR A 258 -3.19 -12.38 -8.72
CA THR A 258 -3.34 -10.98 -8.30
C THR A 258 -4.73 -10.71 -7.72
N VAL A 259 -5.79 -11.20 -8.38
CA VAL A 259 -7.17 -11.11 -7.89
C VAL A 259 -7.34 -11.85 -6.57
N LEU A 260 -6.87 -13.10 -6.52
CA LEU A 260 -6.98 -13.96 -5.35
C LEU A 260 -6.28 -13.32 -4.14
N LEU A 261 -5.03 -12.87 -4.29
CA LEU A 261 -4.27 -12.24 -3.21
C LEU A 261 -4.94 -10.95 -2.74
N THR A 262 -5.46 -10.12 -3.65
CA THR A 262 -6.17 -8.88 -3.29
C THR A 262 -7.40 -9.19 -2.42
N VAL A 263 -8.21 -10.18 -2.82
CA VAL A 263 -9.40 -10.61 -2.06
C VAL A 263 -9.03 -11.26 -0.74
N LEU A 264 -7.94 -12.04 -0.69
CA LEU A 264 -7.48 -12.73 0.51
C LEU A 264 -6.68 -11.84 1.48
N THR A 265 -6.25 -10.64 1.08
CA THR A 265 -5.41 -9.77 1.92
C THR A 265 -6.02 -9.47 3.30
N PRO A 266 -7.32 -9.14 3.43
CA PRO A 266 -7.95 -8.93 4.74
C PRO A 266 -7.92 -10.20 5.62
N LEU A 267 -8.10 -11.38 5.01
CA LEU A 267 -8.02 -12.66 5.73
C LEU A 267 -6.58 -12.95 6.17
N GLY A 268 -5.60 -12.70 5.29
CA GLY A 268 -4.18 -12.83 5.61
C GLY A 268 -3.77 -11.96 6.81
N ALA A 269 -4.26 -10.72 6.88
CA ALA A 269 -4.01 -9.83 8.00
C ALA A 269 -4.63 -10.33 9.32
N LEU A 270 -5.83 -10.94 9.27
CA LEU A 270 -6.44 -11.58 10.44
C LEU A 270 -5.62 -12.79 10.92
N PHE A 271 -5.15 -13.63 10.00
CA PHE A 271 -4.30 -14.78 10.32
C PHE A 271 -2.96 -14.34 10.90
N SER A 272 -2.29 -13.35 10.31
CA SER A 272 -1.01 -12.85 10.81
C SER A 272 -1.16 -12.25 12.21
N ARG A 273 -2.24 -11.51 12.48
CA ARG A 273 -2.56 -11.04 13.84
C ARG A 273 -2.70 -12.21 14.82
N ARG A 274 -3.51 -13.23 14.51
CA ARG A 274 -3.70 -14.40 15.38
C ARG A 274 -2.39 -15.13 15.63
N PHE A 275 -1.59 -15.34 14.59
CA PHE A 275 -0.29 -15.98 14.70
C PHE A 275 0.66 -15.21 15.64
N THR A 276 0.76 -13.88 15.46
CA THR A 276 1.61 -13.06 16.36
C THR A 276 1.15 -13.10 17.81
N GLN A 277 -0.16 -13.14 18.07
CA GLN A 277 -0.70 -13.29 19.41
C GLN A 277 -0.35 -14.65 20.03
N THR A 278 -0.51 -15.73 19.28
CA THR A 278 -0.15 -17.08 19.76
C THR A 278 1.34 -17.21 20.04
N VAL A 279 2.20 -16.64 19.19
CA VAL A 279 3.66 -16.64 19.42
C VAL A 279 4.01 -15.79 20.66
N GLU A 280 3.38 -14.64 20.87
CA GLU A 280 3.58 -13.80 22.06
C GLU A 280 3.15 -14.56 23.34
N GLU A 281 2.00 -15.25 23.30
CA GLU A 281 1.50 -16.07 24.41
C GLU A 281 2.41 -17.26 24.73
N GLN A 282 2.93 -17.95 23.71
CA GLN A 282 3.79 -19.12 23.89
C GLN A 282 5.24 -18.77 24.26
N SER A 283 5.75 -17.65 23.75
CA SER A 283 7.13 -17.22 24.03
C SER A 283 7.33 -16.79 25.48
N GLY A 284 6.26 -16.65 26.28
CA GLY A 284 6.35 -16.33 27.69
C GLY A 284 7.02 -14.98 27.96
N VAL A 285 7.18 -14.14 26.93
CA VAL A 285 7.68 -12.78 27.06
C VAL A 285 6.61 -12.02 27.81
N LEU A 286 6.76 -11.97 29.13
CA LEU A 286 5.98 -11.20 30.06
C LEU A 286 5.89 -9.77 29.52
N ARG A 287 4.81 -9.47 28.82
CA ARG A 287 4.40 -8.10 28.58
C ARG A 287 4.32 -7.49 29.98
N PRO A 288 5.15 -6.48 30.34
CA PRO A 288 5.00 -5.84 31.63
C PRO A 288 3.56 -5.39 31.67
N SER A 289 2.80 -6.01 32.57
CA SER A 289 1.37 -5.78 32.72
C SER A 289 1.20 -4.28 32.69
N ARG A 290 0.49 -3.75 31.68
CA ARG A 290 -0.06 -2.40 31.75
C ARG A 290 -1.09 -2.49 32.87
N ALA A 291 -0.62 -2.53 34.10
CA ALA A 291 -1.42 -2.42 35.28
C ALA A 291 -2.23 -1.14 35.06
N PRO A 292 -3.57 -1.22 35.04
CA PRO A 292 -4.38 0.00 34.98
C PRO A 292 -3.86 0.91 36.07
N ALA A 293 -3.51 2.15 35.71
CA ALA A 293 -2.98 3.13 36.64
C ALA A 293 -3.83 3.09 37.91
N ARG A 294 -3.21 2.64 39.00
CA ARG A 294 -3.82 2.39 40.30
C ARG A 294 -4.29 3.75 40.82
N GLY A 295 -5.49 4.16 40.42
CA GLY A 295 -5.98 5.53 40.60
C GLY A 295 -7.29 5.86 39.88
N SER A 296 -7.76 5.11 38.89
CA SER A 296 -9.05 5.40 38.22
C SER A 296 -10.30 4.87 38.95
N ARG A 297 -10.18 4.38 40.19
CA ARG A 297 -11.29 3.96 41.06
C ARG A 297 -11.45 4.94 42.23
N ARG A 298 -11.92 6.15 41.95
CA ARG A 298 -12.60 7.02 42.93
C ARG A 298 -12.99 8.29 42.19
N ASN A 299 -14.25 8.41 41.78
CA ASN A 299 -14.99 9.67 41.56
C ASN A 299 -16.44 9.42 41.09
N ASP A 300 -17.06 8.29 41.45
CA ASP A 300 -18.47 8.00 41.14
C ASP A 300 -19.38 8.00 42.40
N GLU A 301 -18.93 8.63 43.48
CA GLU A 301 -19.80 8.95 44.62
C GLU A 301 -19.61 10.44 44.98
N MET A 302 -20.41 11.29 44.34
CA MET A 302 -20.97 12.55 44.88
C MET A 302 -21.92 13.18 43.84
#